data_AF-A0A9W8LW41-F1
#
_entry.id   AF-A0A9W8LW41-F1
#
_cell.length_a   1.000
_cell.length_b   1.000
_cell.length_c   1.000
_cell.angle_alpha   90.00
_cell.angle_beta   90.00
_cell.angle_gamma   90.00
#
_symmetry.space_group_name_H-M   'P 1'
#
loop_
_entity.id
_entity.type
_entity.pdbx_description
1 polymer ?
#
loop_
_entity_poly.entity_id
_entity_poly.type
_entity_poly.pdbx_seq_one_letter_code
_entity_poly.pdbx_strand_id
1 'polypeptide(L)'
;MAVEDVKPDIKSLETAAAAGSADNVVDGHVGTLVVLKSGAVKLKLGSILFDVSQGSDCQFLRGLLAVDVRGDNSSVAHLLGNIDAQLLCTPDLDALV
;
A
#
# COMPACT_ATOMS: atom_id res chain seq x y z
N MET A 1 14.27 0.00 -41.09
CA MET A 1 14.35 1.24 -40.29
C MET A 1 12.96 1.84 -40.27
N ALA A 2 12.27 1.75 -39.13
CA ALA A 2 11.24 2.66 -38.63
C ALA A 2 10.48 1.96 -37.50
N VAL A 3 10.78 2.35 -36.27
CA VAL A 3 9.79 2.43 -35.19
C VAL A 3 10.06 3.78 -34.55
N GLU A 4 9.20 4.74 -34.83
CA GLU A 4 9.19 6.01 -34.10
C GLU A 4 8.51 5.76 -32.76
N ASP A 5 9.32 5.75 -31.70
CA ASP A 5 8.83 5.80 -30.32
C ASP A 5 8.29 7.20 -30.03
N VAL A 6 6.99 7.40 -30.27
CA VAL A 6 6.28 8.59 -29.79
C VAL A 6 5.87 8.34 -28.34
N LYS A 7 6.66 8.88 -27.41
CA LYS A 7 6.31 8.91 -25.98
C LYS A 7 5.11 9.83 -25.77
N PRO A 8 4.04 9.41 -25.06
CA PRO A 8 2.93 10.29 -24.78
C PRO A 8 3.32 11.37 -23.76
N ASP A 9 2.90 12.61 -24.04
CA ASP A 9 3.14 13.80 -23.24
C ASP A 9 2.49 13.74 -21.84
N ILE A 10 3.25 14.13 -20.82
CA ILE A 10 2.91 14.07 -19.38
C ILE A 10 2.06 15.29 -18.95
N LYS A 11 1.18 15.83 -19.81
CA LYS A 11 0.49 17.11 -19.52
C LYS A 11 -1.02 17.04 -19.28
N SER A 12 -1.62 15.85 -19.18
CA SER A 12 -3.09 15.76 -19.20
C SER A 12 -3.69 14.72 -18.26
N LEU A 13 -3.26 14.66 -17.00
CA LEU A 13 -4.10 14.06 -15.95
C LEU A 13 -3.88 14.75 -14.60
N GLU A 14 -4.26 16.02 -14.56
CA GLU A 14 -4.47 16.74 -13.31
C GLU A 14 -5.88 16.41 -12.75
N THR A 15 -5.91 16.20 -11.44
CA THR A 15 -7.06 16.38 -10.53
C THR A 15 -8.20 15.34 -10.58
N ALA A 16 -8.10 14.34 -9.70
CA ALA A 16 -9.26 13.64 -9.14
C ALA A 16 -9.05 13.46 -7.62
N ALA A 17 -9.90 14.15 -6.85
CA ALA A 17 -10.29 13.99 -5.44
C ALA A 17 -9.31 13.32 -4.47
N ALA A 18 -9.02 14.01 -3.36
CA ALA A 18 -8.14 13.60 -2.25
C ALA A 18 -8.26 12.12 -1.81
N ALA A 19 -7.59 11.23 -2.52
CA ALA A 19 -6.97 10.04 -1.96
C ALA A 19 -5.58 10.50 -1.54
N GLY A 20 -5.30 10.48 -0.23
CA GLY A 20 -3.99 10.90 0.27
C GLY A 20 -2.89 10.20 -0.51
N SER A 21 -2.16 10.95 -1.34
CA SER A 21 -1.06 10.40 -2.09
C SER A 21 -0.03 9.89 -1.08
N ALA A 22 0.60 8.76 -1.37
CA ALA A 22 1.66 8.17 -0.55
C ALA A 22 2.91 9.06 -0.43
N ASP A 23 2.84 10.31 -0.88
CA ASP A 23 3.93 11.28 -0.95
C ASP A 23 4.17 12.00 0.39
N ASN A 24 3.27 11.85 1.37
CA ASN A 24 3.54 12.23 2.75
C ASN A 24 3.82 10.96 3.56
N VAL A 25 5.06 10.48 3.49
CA VAL A 25 5.54 9.41 4.37
C VAL A 25 5.48 9.94 5.81
N VAL A 26 4.47 9.48 6.56
CA VAL A 26 4.36 9.79 7.98
C VAL A 26 5.26 8.81 8.73
N ASP A 27 6.42 9.29 9.14
CA ASP A 27 7.27 8.52 10.05
C ASP A 27 6.70 8.53 11.46
N GLY A 28 6.88 7.42 12.18
CA GLY A 28 6.44 7.26 13.57
C GLY A 28 5.08 6.58 13.70
N HIS A 29 4.28 7.00 14.69
CA HIS A 29 3.00 6.38 14.99
C HIS A 29 1.92 6.84 13.99
N VAL A 30 1.53 5.94 13.08
CA VAL A 30 0.54 6.23 12.04
C VAL A 30 -0.90 5.94 12.51
N GLY A 31 -1.08 4.95 13.38
CA GLY A 31 -2.40 4.55 13.86
C GLY A 31 -2.37 3.38 14.83
N THR A 32 -3.56 2.96 15.26
CA THR A 32 -3.73 1.90 16.27
C THR A 32 -4.61 0.77 15.74
N LEU A 33 -4.09 -0.45 15.77
CA LEU A 33 -4.86 -1.67 15.54
C LEU A 33 -5.53 -2.11 16.85
N VAL A 34 -6.85 -2.27 16.84
CA VAL A 34 -7.67 -2.60 18.02
C VAL A 34 -8.33 -3.96 17.82
N VAL A 35 -8.08 -4.88 18.74
CA VAL A 35 -8.77 -6.18 18.80
C VAL A 35 -9.91 -6.08 19.81
N LEU A 36 -11.14 -6.22 19.34
CA LEU A 36 -12.34 -6.13 20.17
C LEU A 36 -12.55 -7.44 20.94
N LYS A 37 -13.35 -7.39 22.02
CA LYS A 37 -13.73 -8.58 22.80
C LYS A 37 -14.45 -9.64 21.95
N SER A 38 -15.12 -9.23 20.87
CA SER A 38 -15.76 -10.14 19.91
C SER A 38 -14.76 -10.88 19.01
N GLY A 39 -13.48 -10.51 19.02
CA GLY A 39 -12.45 -11.00 18.10
C GLY A 39 -12.37 -10.19 16.80
N ALA A 40 -13.31 -9.28 16.54
CA ALA A 40 -13.23 -8.37 15.40
C ALA A 40 -12.03 -7.42 15.56
N VAL A 41 -11.36 -7.13 14.44
CA VAL A 41 -10.21 -6.24 14.39
C VAL A 41 -10.57 -4.97 13.64
N LYS A 42 -10.22 -3.82 14.21
CA LYS A 42 -10.37 -2.52 13.56
C LYS A 42 -9.03 -1.78 13.55
N LEU A 43 -8.82 -0.93 12.54
CA LEU A 43 -7.66 -0.07 12.44
C LEU A 43 -8.11 1.39 12.53
N LYS A 44 -7.61 2.13 13.51
CA LYS A 44 -7.86 3.56 13.64
C LYS A 44 -6.68 4.34 13.07
N LEU A 45 -6.91 5.10 12.00
CA LEU A 45 -5.94 5.99 11.37
C LEU A 45 -6.47 7.42 11.47
N GLY A 46 -5.85 8.23 12.33
CA GLY A 46 -6.37 9.57 12.66
C GLY A 46 -7.78 9.50 13.25
N SER A 47 -8.74 10.14 12.58
CA SER A 47 -10.16 10.13 12.94
C SER A 47 -10.98 9.03 12.27
N ILE A 48 -10.42 8.32 11.28
CA ILE A 48 -11.13 7.34 10.47
C ILE A 48 -10.92 5.95 11.05
N LEU A 49 -11.99 5.17 11.10
CA LEU A 49 -11.99 3.79 11.51
C LEU A 49 -12.10 2.88 10.29
N PHE A 50 -11.33 1.80 10.29
CA PHE A 50 -11.34 0.79 9.24
C PHE A 50 -11.68 -0.57 9.86
N ASP A 51 -12.54 -1.32 9.18
CA ASP A 51 -12.72 -2.74 9.44
C ASP A 51 -11.56 -3.52 8.81
N VAL A 52 -10.99 -4.45 9.57
CA VAL A 52 -9.86 -5.28 9.13
C VAL A 52 -10.33 -6.72 8.99
N SER A 53 -10.18 -7.27 7.79
CA SER A 53 -10.50 -8.67 7.49
C SER A 53 -9.33 -9.37 6.80
N GLN A 54 -9.33 -10.70 6.83
CA GLN A 54 -8.35 -11.48 6.07
C GLN A 54 -8.63 -11.32 4.58
N GLY A 55 -7.60 -10.98 3.82
CA GLY A 55 -7.65 -10.96 2.37
C GLY A 55 -7.67 -12.37 1.78
N SER A 56 -7.50 -12.44 0.46
CA SER A 56 -7.43 -13.73 -0.25
C SER A 56 -6.26 -14.57 0.26
N ASP A 57 -6.51 -15.88 0.41
CA ASP A 57 -5.45 -16.83 0.75
C ASP A 57 -4.38 -16.87 -0.34
N CYS A 58 -3.13 -16.99 0.09
CA CYS A 58 -2.01 -17.01 -0.82
C CYS A 58 -1.82 -18.41 -1.41
N GLN A 59 -2.15 -18.58 -2.69
CA GLN A 59 -2.04 -19.88 -3.37
C GLN A 59 -0.63 -20.16 -3.96
N PHE A 60 0.30 -19.21 -3.83
CA PHE A 60 1.64 -19.29 -4.39
C PHE A 60 2.67 -18.61 -3.49
N LEU A 61 3.94 -18.99 -3.61
CA LEU A 61 5.00 -18.37 -2.83
C LEU A 61 5.21 -16.91 -3.28
N ARG A 62 5.01 -15.95 -2.36
CA ARG A 62 5.29 -14.53 -2.57
C ARG A 62 6.53 -14.13 -1.77
N GLY A 63 7.48 -13.43 -2.40
CA GLY A 63 8.67 -12.89 -1.76
C GLY A 63 8.66 -11.36 -1.76
N LEU A 64 9.12 -10.75 -0.68
CA LEU A 64 9.33 -9.30 -0.57
C LEU A 64 10.81 -8.98 -0.81
N LEU A 65 11.11 -8.14 -1.79
CA LEU A 65 12.47 -7.73 -2.12
C LEU A 65 12.63 -6.22 -1.98
N ALA A 66 13.71 -5.79 -1.36
CA ALA A 66 14.18 -4.40 -1.41
C ALA A 66 15.20 -4.28 -2.55
N VAL A 67 14.94 -3.40 -3.51
CA VAL A 67 15.82 -3.18 -4.65
C VAL A 67 16.38 -1.77 -4.56
N ASP A 68 17.71 -1.67 -4.45
CA ASP A 68 18.41 -0.38 -4.56
C ASP A 68 18.82 -0.15 -6.01
N VAL A 69 18.33 0.96 -6.57
CA VAL A 69 18.54 1.38 -7.96
C VAL A 69 19.47 2.59 -8.05
N ARG A 70 20.01 3.09 -6.93
CA ARG A 70 20.88 4.28 -6.92
C ARG A 70 22.34 3.99 -7.28
N GLY A 71 22.75 2.71 -7.31
CA GLY A 71 24.13 2.31 -7.60
C GLY A 71 24.51 2.47 -9.07
N ASP A 72 25.56 3.24 -9.31
CA ASP A 72 26.10 3.68 -10.60
C ASP A 72 26.41 2.51 -11.56
N ASN A 73 26.64 1.29 -11.03
CA ASN A 73 27.05 0.11 -11.80
C ASN A 73 26.54 -1.24 -11.24
N SER A 74 25.68 -1.25 -10.22
CA SER A 74 25.17 -2.47 -9.60
C SER A 74 23.87 -2.18 -8.86
N SER A 75 22.74 -2.60 -9.42
CA SER A 75 21.49 -2.68 -8.67
C SER A 75 21.57 -3.88 -7.73
N VAL A 76 21.47 -3.64 -6.43
CA VAL A 76 21.48 -4.70 -5.42
C VAL A 76 20.04 -4.99 -5.01
N ALA A 77 19.66 -6.27 -4.99
CA ALA A 77 18.38 -6.72 -4.50
C ALA A 77 18.56 -7.58 -3.24
N HIS A 78 17.86 -7.22 -2.18
CA HIS A 78 17.85 -7.94 -0.91
C HIS A 78 16.49 -8.60 -0.70
N LEU A 79 16.49 -9.92 -0.51
CA LEU A 79 15.28 -10.65 -0.11
C LEU A 79 14.99 -10.39 1.38
N LEU A 80 13.84 -9.81 1.68
CA LEU A 80 13.41 -9.52 3.05
C LEU A 80 12.62 -10.68 3.68
N GLY A 81 12.02 -11.54 2.86
CA GLY A 81 11.28 -12.71 3.31
C GLY A 81 10.06 -13.01 2.46
N ASN A 82 9.17 -13.85 2.98
CA ASN A 82 7.95 -14.29 2.31
C ASN A 82 6.71 -13.56 2.83
N ILE A 83 5.67 -13.48 1.99
CA ILE A 83 4.40 -12.84 2.32
C ILE A 83 3.31 -13.92 2.45
N ASP A 84 3.03 -14.32 3.69
CA ASP A 84 2.12 -15.44 3.99
C ASP A 84 0.66 -15.01 4.11
N ALA A 85 0.40 -13.80 4.62
CA ALA A 85 -0.95 -13.31 4.86
C ALA A 85 -1.16 -11.92 4.27
N GLN A 86 -2.41 -11.64 3.93
CA GLN A 86 -2.87 -10.33 3.48
C GLN A 86 -4.04 -9.90 4.36
N LEU A 87 -4.07 -8.62 4.73
CA LEU A 87 -5.20 -8.02 5.44
C LEU A 87 -5.84 -6.98 4.54
N LEU A 88 -7.17 -6.97 4.51
CA LEU A 88 -7.98 -5.97 3.83
C LEU A 88 -8.50 -4.97 4.86
N CYS A 89 -8.25 -3.69 4.63
CA CYS A 89 -8.74 -2.60 5.47
C CYS A 89 -9.75 -1.77 4.68
N THR A 90 -11.01 -1.77 5.11
CA THR A 90 -12.09 -0.99 4.48
C THR A 90 -12.59 0.08 5.43
N PRO A 91 -12.78 1.34 5.00
CA PRO A 91 -13.36 2.37 5.85
C PRO A 91 -14.72 1.94 6.40
N ASP A 92 -14.92 2.11 7.71
CA ASP A 92 -16.20 1.90 8.38
C ASP A 92 -17.11 3.09 8.05
N LEU A 93 -18.05 2.87 7.12
CA LEU A 93 -18.95 3.91 6.61
C LEU A 93 -19.97 4.36 7.67
N ASP A 94 -20.36 3.46 8.57
CA ASP A 94 -21.30 3.79 9.65
C ASP A 94 -20.65 4.73 10.69
N ALA A 95 -19.31 4.69 10.80
CA ALA A 95 -18.54 5.58 11.66
C ALA A 95 -18.19 6.93 11.00
N LEU A 96 -18.53 7.15 9.72
CA LEU A 96 -18.16 8.35 8.96
C LEU A 96 -19.22 9.48 8.98
N VAL A 97 -20.21 9.39 9.86
CA VAL A 97 -21.33 10.34 9.98
C VAL A 97 -20.88 11.71 10.51
#